data_AF-A0A1B6ZDC5-F1
#
_entry.id   AF-A0A1B6ZDC5-F1
#
_cell.length_a   1.000
_cell.length_b   1.000
_cell.length_c   1.000
_cell.angle_alpha   90.00
_cell.angle_beta   90.00
_cell.angle_gamma   90.00
#
_symmetry.space_group_name_H-M   'P 1'
#
loop_
_entity.id
_entity.type
_entity.pdbx_description
1 polymer ?
#
loop_
_entity_poly.entity_id
_entity_poly.type
_entity_poly.pdbx_seq_one_letter_code
_entity_poly.pdbx_strand_id
1 'polypeptide(L)'
;MDIFQASWSALQAEAAAYPWGVQIWMRVMAVSFAIGIVFAPWKSGARWMVAALAVNIFGLIAVKAAFPELSRTEIGTVIHLIFWSFALLMIWKPEARIRLKAAPASGLNRIYLIWLVGASGVMAASLVLDAITAAKILF
;
A
#
# COMPACT_ATOMS: atom_id res chain seq x y z
N MET A 1 -21.91 13.90 -12.77
CA MET A 1 -21.00 12.97 -12.06
C MET A 1 -20.89 13.44 -10.63
N ASP A 2 -21.02 12.56 -9.67
CA ASP A 2 -20.71 12.92 -8.28
C ASP A 2 -19.19 13.13 -8.12
N ILE A 3 -18.80 13.85 -7.07
CA ILE A 3 -17.39 14.23 -6.80
C ILE A 3 -16.51 12.98 -6.71
N PHE A 4 -17.02 11.90 -6.14
CA PHE A 4 -16.30 10.64 -5.99
C PHE A 4 -15.94 10.04 -7.36
N GLN A 5 -16.91 9.94 -8.27
CA GLN A 5 -16.70 9.45 -9.63
C GLN A 5 -15.72 10.34 -10.40
N ALA A 6 -15.81 11.67 -10.24
CA ALA A 6 -14.91 12.61 -10.91
C ALA A 6 -13.45 12.43 -10.46
N SER A 7 -13.22 12.38 -9.14
CA SER A 7 -11.89 12.14 -8.58
C SER A 7 -11.35 10.76 -8.96
N TRP A 8 -12.19 9.73 -8.93
CA TRP A 8 -11.80 8.39 -9.36
C TRP A 8 -11.38 8.35 -10.83
N SER A 9 -12.19 8.90 -11.72
CA SER A 9 -11.88 8.95 -13.16
C SER A 9 -10.60 9.73 -13.45
N ALA A 10 -10.37 10.86 -12.77
CA ALA A 10 -9.12 11.62 -12.90
C ALA A 10 -7.90 10.78 -12.47
N LEU A 11 -7.97 10.11 -11.32
CA LEU A 11 -6.91 9.23 -10.83
C LEU A 11 -6.62 8.06 -11.79
N GLN A 12 -7.65 7.51 -12.45
CA GLN A 12 -7.48 6.44 -13.44
C GLN A 12 -6.86 6.96 -14.74
N ALA A 13 -7.26 8.15 -15.20
CA ALA A 13 -6.67 8.79 -16.36
C ALA A 13 -5.17 9.07 -16.17
N GLU A 14 -4.79 9.59 -15.00
CA GLU A 14 -3.37 9.80 -14.65
C GLU A 14 -2.60 8.48 -14.58
N ALA A 15 -3.18 7.44 -13.97
CA ALA A 15 -2.54 6.13 -13.90
C ALA A 15 -2.32 5.49 -15.28
N ALA A 16 -3.24 5.70 -16.22
CA ALA A 16 -3.14 5.19 -17.58
C ALA A 16 -2.04 5.90 -18.40
N ALA A 17 -1.69 7.14 -18.03
CA ALA A 17 -0.64 7.92 -18.68
C ALA A 17 0.79 7.53 -18.23
N TYR A 18 0.93 6.74 -17.16
CA TYR A 18 2.25 6.32 -16.68
C TYR A 18 2.96 5.34 -17.63
N PRO A 19 4.30 5.28 -17.60
CA PRO A 19 5.05 4.26 -18.33
C PRO A 19 4.59 2.84 -18.00
N TRP A 20 4.64 1.94 -18.98
CA TRP A 20 4.13 0.57 -18.84
C TRP A 20 4.66 -0.16 -17.59
N GLY A 21 5.96 0.01 -17.28
CA GLY A 21 6.60 -0.62 -16.13
C GLY A 21 6.02 -0.15 -14.80
N VAL A 22 5.66 1.13 -14.69
CA VAL A 22 5.01 1.70 -13.50
C VAL A 22 3.59 1.13 -13.35
N GLN A 23 2.85 1.02 -14.46
CA GLN A 23 1.50 0.44 -14.41
C GLN A 23 1.53 -1.03 -13.95
N ILE A 24 2.52 -1.81 -14.41
CA ILE A 24 2.69 -3.18 -13.94
C ILE A 24 3.05 -3.21 -12.46
N TRP A 25 4.00 -2.38 -12.02
CA TRP A 25 4.37 -2.28 -10.62
C TRP A 25 3.16 -1.97 -9.72
N MET A 26 2.32 -1.02 -10.12
CA MET A 26 1.07 -0.67 -9.42
C MET A 26 0.11 -1.86 -9.33
N ARG A 27 -0.05 -2.65 -10.41
CA ARG A 27 -0.90 -3.85 -10.41
C ARG A 27 -0.36 -4.95 -9.50
N VAL A 28 0.95 -5.21 -9.57
CA VAL A 28 1.64 -6.19 -8.71
C VAL A 28 1.44 -5.84 -7.25
N MET A 29 1.61 -4.56 -6.91
CA MET A 29 1.39 -4.03 -5.57
C MET A 29 -0.05 -4.17 -5.11
N ALA A 30 -1.01 -3.72 -5.93
CA ALA A 30 -2.44 -3.81 -5.63
C ALA A 30 -2.87 -5.27 -5.36
N VAL A 31 -2.46 -6.21 -6.22
CA VAL A 31 -2.76 -7.64 -6.06
C VAL A 31 -2.11 -8.20 -4.82
N SER A 32 -0.82 -7.88 -4.59
CA SER A 32 -0.07 -8.35 -3.43
C SER A 32 -0.73 -7.94 -2.12
N PHE A 33 -1.30 -6.73 -2.04
CA PHE A 33 -1.97 -6.25 -0.83
C PHE A 33 -3.39 -6.81 -0.73
N ALA A 34 -4.11 -6.96 -1.85
CA ALA A 34 -5.46 -7.52 -1.90
C ALA A 34 -5.51 -8.98 -1.41
N ILE A 35 -4.48 -9.78 -1.65
CA ILE A 35 -4.36 -11.14 -1.08
C ILE A 35 -4.46 -11.12 0.45
N GLY A 36 -4.09 -10.01 1.10
CA GLY A 36 -4.23 -9.82 2.54
C GLY A 36 -5.65 -9.98 3.07
N ILE A 37 -6.67 -9.75 2.24
CA ILE A 37 -8.09 -9.96 2.60
C ILE A 37 -8.33 -11.41 3.04
N VAL A 38 -7.69 -12.38 2.39
CA VAL A 38 -7.82 -13.80 2.72
C VAL A 38 -7.31 -14.09 4.14
N PHE A 39 -6.22 -13.44 4.55
CA PHE A 39 -5.59 -13.68 5.85
C PHE A 39 -6.09 -12.75 6.96
N ALA A 40 -6.72 -11.62 6.60
CA ALA A 40 -7.16 -10.57 7.53
C ALA A 40 -8.03 -11.05 8.70
N PRO A 41 -8.95 -12.04 8.56
CA PRO A 41 -9.76 -12.50 9.67
C PRO A 41 -8.94 -13.11 10.83
N TRP A 42 -7.75 -13.65 10.53
CA TRP A 42 -6.96 -14.42 11.51
C TRP A 42 -5.56 -13.87 11.76
N LYS A 43 -5.06 -12.97 10.91
CA LYS A 43 -3.66 -12.54 10.93
C LYS A 43 -3.56 -11.03 11.04
N SER A 44 -2.99 -10.56 12.15
CA SER A 44 -2.87 -9.12 12.40
C SER A 44 -2.02 -8.38 11.37
N GLY A 45 -0.95 -8.99 10.85
CA GLY A 45 -0.14 -8.36 9.81
C GLY A 45 -0.92 -8.15 8.50
N ALA A 46 -1.83 -9.08 8.18
CA ALA A 46 -2.70 -8.94 7.01
C ALA A 46 -3.71 -7.80 7.18
N ARG A 47 -4.25 -7.59 8.40
CA ARG A 47 -5.13 -6.45 8.69
C ARG A 47 -4.42 -5.11 8.46
N TRP A 48 -3.15 -4.98 8.84
CA TRP A 48 -2.36 -3.77 8.57
C TRP A 48 -2.10 -3.57 7.08
N MET A 49 -1.86 -4.65 6.33
CA MET A 49 -1.71 -4.58 4.87
C MET A 49 -3.01 -4.12 4.18
N VAL A 50 -4.15 -4.67 4.60
CA VAL A 50 -5.47 -4.28 4.09
C VAL A 50 -5.81 -2.83 4.48
N ALA A 51 -5.49 -2.42 5.71
CA ALA A 51 -5.67 -1.03 6.14
C ALA A 51 -4.83 -0.06 5.29
N ALA A 52 -3.56 -0.41 5.00
CA ALA A 52 -2.70 0.39 4.13
C ALA A 52 -3.27 0.51 2.70
N LEU A 53 -3.82 -0.58 2.15
CA LEU A 53 -4.51 -0.57 0.85
C LEU A 53 -5.77 0.32 0.88
N ALA A 54 -6.61 0.18 1.91
CA ALA A 54 -7.82 0.96 2.06
C ALA A 54 -7.52 2.46 2.20
N VAL A 55 -6.59 2.82 3.09
CA VAL A 55 -6.14 4.21 3.26
C VAL A 55 -5.57 4.76 1.96
N ASN A 56 -4.84 3.96 1.18
CA ASN A 56 -4.35 4.42 -0.12
C ASN A 56 -5.49 4.73 -1.09
N ILE A 57 -6.47 3.82 -1.25
CA ILE A 57 -7.59 4.01 -2.16
C ILE A 57 -8.45 5.21 -1.74
N PHE A 58 -8.91 5.24 -0.50
CA PHE A 58 -9.78 6.30 -0.01
C PHE A 58 -9.05 7.63 0.14
N GLY A 59 -7.79 7.60 0.58
CA GLY A 59 -6.95 8.78 0.68
C GLY A 59 -6.69 9.43 -0.68
N LEU A 60 -6.36 8.64 -1.70
CA LEU A 60 -6.20 9.16 -3.07
C LEU A 60 -7.46 9.88 -3.55
N ILE A 61 -8.63 9.27 -3.35
CA ILE A 61 -9.90 9.84 -3.79
C ILE A 61 -10.23 11.12 -3.00
N ALA A 62 -10.14 11.06 -1.68
CA ALA A 62 -10.48 12.18 -0.81
C ALA A 62 -9.55 13.39 -1.03
N VAL A 63 -8.23 13.17 -1.14
CA VAL A 63 -7.28 14.24 -1.40
C VAL A 63 -7.46 14.80 -2.80
N LYS A 64 -7.67 13.96 -3.83
CA LYS A 64 -7.93 14.45 -5.20
C LYS A 64 -9.24 15.24 -5.31
N ALA A 65 -10.25 14.92 -4.50
CA ALA A 65 -11.49 15.68 -4.43
C ALA A 65 -11.29 17.07 -3.80
N ALA A 66 -10.44 17.16 -2.77
CA ALA A 66 -10.15 18.41 -2.06
C ALA A 66 -9.12 19.29 -2.78
N PHE A 67 -8.16 18.68 -3.47
CA PHE A 67 -7.01 19.31 -4.13
C PHE A 67 -6.83 18.74 -5.54
N PRO A 68 -7.69 19.11 -6.52
CA PRO A 68 -7.68 18.54 -7.87
C PRO A 68 -6.39 18.78 -8.65
N GLU A 69 -5.63 19.81 -8.30
CA GLU A 69 -4.34 20.19 -8.89
C GLU A 69 -3.21 19.22 -8.54
N LEU A 70 -3.28 18.52 -7.41
CA LEU A 70 -2.26 17.57 -7.01
C LEU A 70 -2.31 16.33 -7.89
N SER A 71 -1.15 15.91 -8.40
CA SER A 71 -1.03 14.68 -9.15
C SER A 71 -1.22 13.47 -8.23
N ARG A 72 -1.69 12.36 -8.82
CA ARG A 72 -1.76 11.05 -8.19
C ARG A 72 -0.43 10.64 -7.56
N THR A 73 0.69 10.99 -8.19
CA THR A 73 2.03 10.68 -7.68
C THR A 73 2.30 11.41 -6.38
N GLU A 74 2.07 12.73 -6.34
CA GLU A 74 2.28 13.54 -5.13
C GLU A 74 1.41 13.06 -3.97
N ILE A 75 0.12 12.85 -4.24
CA ILE A 75 -0.82 12.36 -3.23
C ILE A 75 -0.40 10.98 -2.72
N GLY A 76 -0.10 10.06 -3.65
CA GLY A 76 0.34 8.70 -3.32
C GLY A 76 1.60 8.69 -2.48
N THR A 77 2.63 9.46 -2.86
CA THR A 77 3.90 9.56 -2.13
C THR A 77 3.69 10.02 -0.69
N VAL A 78 2.88 11.06 -0.45
CA VAL A 78 2.60 11.53 0.92
C VAL A 78 1.88 10.45 1.73
N ILE A 79 0.83 9.84 1.15
CA ILE A 79 0.07 8.78 1.82
C ILE A 79 0.98 7.60 2.17
N HIS A 80 1.82 7.15 1.23
CA HIS A 80 2.71 6.03 1.44
C HIS A 80 3.74 6.33 2.54
N LEU A 81 4.48 7.44 2.43
CA LEU A 81 5.53 7.80 3.39
C LEU A 81 5.02 7.85 4.83
N ILE A 82 3.78 8.29 5.03
CA ILE A 82 3.16 8.34 6.36
C ILE A 82 2.60 6.96 6.73
N PHE A 83 1.62 6.48 5.99
CA PHE A 83 0.79 5.36 6.41
C PHE A 83 1.44 4.01 6.18
N TRP A 84 2.23 3.83 5.11
CA TRP A 84 2.88 2.55 4.82
C TRP A 84 4.10 2.34 5.71
N SER A 85 4.84 3.40 6.02
CA SER A 85 5.90 3.34 7.05
C SER A 85 5.33 2.90 8.39
N PHE A 86 4.20 3.49 8.80
CA PHE A 86 3.51 3.09 10.02
C PHE A 86 2.97 1.65 9.95
N ALA A 87 2.39 1.24 8.82
CA ALA A 87 1.91 -0.13 8.63
C ALA A 87 3.05 -1.15 8.72
N LEU A 88 4.19 -0.91 8.06
CA LEU A 88 5.38 -1.77 8.17
C LEU A 88 5.87 -1.88 9.60
N LEU A 89 5.94 -0.75 10.33
CA LEU A 89 6.29 -0.75 11.75
C LEU A 89 5.34 -1.65 12.54
N MET A 90 4.03 -1.53 12.33
CA MET A 90 3.03 -2.30 13.07
C MET A 90 3.00 -3.78 12.68
N ILE A 91 3.34 -4.13 11.45
CA ILE A 91 3.50 -5.52 10.99
C ILE A 91 4.72 -6.16 11.67
N TRP A 92 5.83 -5.42 11.76
CA TRP A 92 7.13 -5.98 12.13
C TRP A 92 7.65 -5.57 13.51
N LYS A 93 6.86 -4.87 14.33
CA LYS A 93 7.26 -4.52 15.71
C LYS A 93 7.59 -5.76 16.54
N PRO A 94 8.46 -5.65 17.56
CA PRO A 94 8.99 -6.80 18.30
C PRO A 94 7.92 -7.76 18.82
N GLU A 95 6.81 -7.24 19.35
CA GLU A 95 5.73 -8.08 19.91
C GLU A 95 5.00 -8.85 18.82
N ALA A 96 4.90 -8.30 17.61
CA ALA A 96 4.32 -8.99 16.46
C ALA A 96 5.22 -10.15 16.02
N ARG A 97 6.55 -9.94 16.01
CA ARG A 97 7.52 -11.01 15.67
C ARG A 97 7.48 -12.16 16.66
N ILE A 98 7.33 -11.88 17.95
CA ILE A 98 7.20 -12.93 18.98
C ILE A 98 5.95 -13.78 18.72
N ARG A 99 4.81 -13.16 18.43
CA ARG A 99 3.56 -13.88 18.08
C ARG A 99 3.69 -14.71 16.81
N LEU A 100 4.42 -14.22 15.80
CA LEU A 100 4.67 -14.98 14.57
C LEU A 100 5.54 -16.22 14.82
N LYS A 101 6.54 -16.12 15.70
CA LYS A 101 7.40 -17.25 16.10
C LYS A 101 6.66 -18.29 16.94
N ALA A 102 5.71 -17.85 17.77
CA ALA A 102 4.91 -18.75 18.61
C ALA A 102 3.76 -19.44 17.84
N ALA A 103 3.51 -19.07 16.58
CA ALA A 103 2.42 -19.62 15.81
C ALA A 103 2.69 -21.10 15.41
N PRO A 104 1.66 -21.97 15.39
CA PRO A 104 1.81 -23.37 15.02
C PRO A 104 2.43 -23.55 13.62
N ALA A 105 3.28 -24.56 13.47
CA ALA A 105 3.85 -24.93 12.19
C ALA A 105 2.79 -25.64 11.32
N SER A 106 2.04 -24.85 10.54
CA SER A 106 1.10 -25.35 9.53
C SER A 106 1.45 -24.82 8.13
N GLY A 107 1.06 -25.57 7.09
CA GLY A 107 1.26 -25.16 5.69
C GLY A 107 0.65 -23.80 5.38
N LEU A 108 -0.54 -23.53 5.90
CA LEU A 108 -1.21 -22.23 5.78
C LEU A 108 -0.43 -21.10 6.47
N ASN A 109 0.19 -21.36 7.63
CA ASN A 109 1.03 -20.38 8.30
C ASN A 109 2.30 -20.08 7.49
N ARG A 110 2.88 -21.08 6.83
CA ARG A 110 4.04 -20.91 5.94
C ARG A 110 3.69 -20.07 4.71
N ILE A 111 2.55 -20.36 4.06
CA ILE A 111 2.05 -19.58 2.92
C ILE A 111 1.82 -18.12 3.33
N TYR A 112 1.16 -17.91 4.47
CA TYR A 112 0.94 -16.57 5.03
C TYR A 112 2.25 -15.81 5.26
N LEU A 113 3.27 -16.46 5.85
CA LEU A 113 4.56 -15.81 6.12
C LEU A 113 5.31 -15.46 4.83
N ILE A 114 5.34 -16.35 3.84
CA ILE A 114 5.95 -16.09 2.53
C ILE A 114 5.28 -14.88 1.88
N TRP A 115 3.94 -14.88 1.86
CA TRP A 115 3.16 -13.76 1.34
C TRP A 115 3.44 -12.46 2.12
N LEU A 116 3.43 -12.49 3.45
CA LEU A 116 3.61 -11.30 4.29
C LEU A 116 4.99 -10.68 4.07
N VAL A 117 6.04 -11.49 3.97
CA VAL A 117 7.40 -11.03 3.66
C VAL A 117 7.44 -10.41 2.26
N GLY A 118 6.87 -11.08 1.25
CA GLY A 118 6.82 -10.57 -0.11
C GLY A 118 6.08 -9.23 -0.22
N ALA A 119 4.87 -9.14 0.34
CA ALA A 119 4.07 -7.91 0.34
C ALA A 119 4.75 -6.78 1.14
N SER A 120 5.40 -7.10 2.27
CA SER A 120 6.20 -6.12 3.01
C SER A 120 7.40 -5.64 2.19
N GLY A 121 8.04 -6.52 1.41
CA GLY A 121 9.13 -6.16 0.51
C GLY A 121 8.67 -5.19 -0.59
N VAL A 122 7.52 -5.44 -1.21
CA VAL A 122 6.92 -4.52 -2.21
C VAL A 122 6.61 -3.16 -1.59
N MET A 123 6.03 -3.14 -0.38
CA MET A 123 5.75 -1.91 0.36
C MET A 123 7.03 -1.13 0.68
N ALA A 124 8.07 -1.81 1.17
CA ALA A 124 9.36 -1.20 1.51
C ALA A 124 10.07 -0.65 0.26
N ALA A 125 10.10 -1.40 -0.85
CA ALA A 125 10.66 -0.94 -2.11
C ALA A 125 9.94 0.32 -2.62
N SER A 126 8.62 0.36 -2.50
CA SER A 126 7.82 1.52 -2.89
C SER A 126 8.14 2.74 -2.02
N LEU A 127 8.27 2.57 -0.70
CA LEU A 127 8.66 3.65 0.20
C LEU A 127 10.04 4.25 -0.13
N VAL A 128 10.99 3.44 -0.60
CA VAL A 128 12.28 3.95 -1.08
C VAL A 128 12.10 4.82 -2.32
N LEU A 129 11.30 4.37 -3.29
CA LEU A 129 10.99 5.15 -4.50
C LEU A 129 10.22 6.44 -4.17
N ASP A 130 9.30 6.38 -3.21
CA ASP A 130 8.56 7.53 -2.72
C ASP A 130 9.48 8.54 -2.01
N ALA A 131 10.44 8.07 -1.20
CA ALA A 131 11.42 8.94 -0.56
C ALA A 131 12.32 9.66 -1.58
N ILE A 132 12.76 8.94 -2.63
CA ILE A 132 13.51 9.53 -3.73
C ILE A 132 12.67 10.57 -4.48
N THR A 133 11.38 10.28 -4.69
CA THR A 133 10.46 11.19 -5.37
C THR A 133 10.19 12.44 -4.54
N ALA A 134 9.93 12.30 -3.25
CA ALA A 134 9.77 13.42 -2.32
C ALA A 134 11.02 14.31 -2.27
N ALA A 135 12.22 13.71 -2.25
CA ALA A 135 13.46 14.47 -2.29
C ALA A 135 13.59 15.33 -3.55
N LYS A 136 13.16 14.82 -4.72
CA LYS A 136 13.16 15.58 -5.99
C LYS A 136 12.10 16.67 -6.07
N ILE A 137 11.05 16.59 -5.25
CA ILE A 137 10.00 17.63 -5.18
C ILE A 137 10.45 18.78 -4.26
N LEU A 138 11.23 18.47 -3.23
CA LEU A 138 11.63 19.42 -2.19
C LEU A 138 12.93 20.19 -2.47
N PHE A 139 13.78 19.70 -3.38
CA PHE A 139 15.09 20.28 -3.73
C PHE A 139 15.25 20.37 -5.25
#